data_AF-A0A7F5RH39-F1
#
_entry.id   AF-A0A7F5RH39-F1
#
_cell.length_a   1.000
_cell.length_b   1.000
_cell.length_c   1.000
_cell.angle_alpha   90.00
_cell.angle_beta   90.00
_cell.angle_gamma   90.00
#
_symmetry.space_group_name_H-M   'P 1'
#
loop_
_entity.id
_entity.type
_entity.pdbx_description
1 polymer ?
#
loop_
_entity_poly.entity_id
_entity_poly.type
_entity_poly.pdbx_seq_one_letter_code
_entity_poly.pdbx_strand_id
1 'polypeptide(L)'
;MVKTSGKMKVKRLKQIVQSIDNKQLGPYSGGKYTSSGGQAVKLDEVLLSNLSVGLNEEKVMLGKVVCSIYNEDKVPLQARRMLCSDCI
;
A
#
# COMPACT_ATOMS: atom_id res chain seq x y z
N MET A 1 -16.61 1.33 7.56
CA MET A 1 -15.48 2.06 6.92
C MET A 1 -14.63 1.17 6.01
N VAL A 2 -14.43 -0.13 6.33
CA VAL A 2 -13.67 -1.10 5.50
C VAL A 2 -14.42 -1.54 4.21
N LYS A 3 -15.73 -1.42 4.11
CA LYS A 3 -16.44 -1.70 2.85
C LYS A 3 -16.74 -0.46 2.00
N THR A 4 -16.53 0.73 2.57
CA THR A 4 -17.03 1.99 1.99
C THR A 4 -15.93 2.94 1.51
N SER A 5 -14.66 2.50 1.47
CA SER A 5 -13.49 3.31 1.09
C SER A 5 -13.52 4.74 1.68
N GLY A 6 -13.74 4.84 3.00
CA GLY A 6 -13.82 6.13 3.69
C GLY A 6 -15.07 6.98 3.37
N LYS A 7 -16.12 6.39 2.77
CA LYS A 7 -17.33 7.05 2.25
C LYS A 7 -17.05 8.02 1.10
N MET A 8 -15.97 7.78 0.35
CA MET A 8 -15.55 8.66 -0.73
C MET A 8 -16.40 8.44 -2.00
N LYS A 9 -16.67 9.51 -2.75
CA LYS A 9 -17.38 9.42 -4.04
C LYS A 9 -16.57 8.57 -5.03
N VAL A 10 -17.24 7.70 -5.79
CA VAL A 10 -16.61 6.80 -6.77
C VAL A 10 -15.72 7.55 -7.78
N LYS A 11 -16.14 8.73 -8.26
CA LYS A 11 -15.32 9.55 -9.17
C LYS A 11 -13.96 9.92 -8.56
N ARG A 12 -13.95 10.31 -7.28
CA ARG A 12 -12.71 10.65 -6.57
C ARG A 12 -11.86 9.40 -6.34
N LEU A 13 -12.49 8.26 -6.06
CA LEU A 13 -11.81 6.98 -5.90
C LEU A 13 -11.04 6.58 -7.16
N LYS A 14 -11.70 6.65 -8.33
CA LYS A 14 -11.07 6.39 -9.63
C LYS A 14 -9.89 7.32 -9.91
N GLN A 15 -10.04 8.61 -9.62
CA GLN A 15 -8.93 9.57 -9.76
C GLN A 15 -7.73 9.23 -8.86
N ILE A 16 -7.99 8.77 -7.63
CA ILE A 16 -6.92 8.38 -6.71
C ILE A 16 -6.19 7.15 -7.24
N VAL A 17 -6.91 6.11 -7.69
CA VAL A 17 -6.28 4.92 -8.29
C VAL A 17 -5.47 5.29 -9.53
N GLN A 18 -5.99 6.14 -10.41
CA GLN A 18 -5.27 6.62 -11.59
C GLN A 18 -4.01 7.45 -11.26
N SER A 19 -3.91 7.98 -10.04
CA SER A 19 -2.73 8.74 -9.59
C SER A 19 -1.62 7.87 -8.98
N ILE A 20 -1.83 6.55 -8.91
CA ILE A 20 -0.81 5.59 -8.53
C ILE A 20 0.15 5.42 -9.71
N ASP A 21 1.44 5.62 -9.46
CA ASP A 21 2.49 5.58 -10.48
C ASP A 21 3.73 4.90 -9.89
N ASN A 22 4.36 4.01 -10.64
CA ASN A 22 5.52 3.21 -10.19
C ASN A 22 6.73 4.06 -9.78
N LYS A 23 6.82 5.32 -10.23
CA LYS A 23 7.84 6.26 -9.75
C LYS A 23 7.72 6.53 -8.25
N GLN A 24 6.54 6.33 -7.66
CA GLN A 24 6.30 6.51 -6.22
C GLN A 24 6.91 5.40 -5.36
N LEU A 25 7.37 4.28 -5.96
CA LEU A 25 8.10 3.22 -5.26
C LEU A 25 9.50 3.67 -4.79
N GLY A 26 10.08 4.69 -5.41
CA GLY A 26 11.39 5.22 -5.03
C GLY A 26 12.46 4.11 -4.95
N PRO A 27 13.14 3.91 -3.80
CA PRO A 27 14.23 2.94 -3.66
C PRO A 27 13.77 1.47 -3.70
N TYR A 28 12.47 1.21 -3.53
CA TYR A 28 11.89 -0.12 -3.64
C TYR A 28 11.77 -0.57 -5.11
N SER A 29 11.87 0.37 -6.06
CA SER A 29 11.98 0.05 -7.48
C SER A 29 13.44 -0.18 -7.87
N GLY A 30 13.70 -1.23 -8.66
CA GLY A 30 15.01 -1.42 -9.30
C GLY A 30 16.12 -2.02 -8.43
N GLY A 31 15.78 -2.73 -7.35
CA GLY A 31 16.73 -3.61 -6.64
C GLY A 31 17.78 -2.92 -5.76
N LYS A 32 17.55 -1.65 -5.38
CA LYS A 32 18.40 -0.91 -4.44
C LYS A 32 17.95 -1.05 -2.99
N TYR A 33 16.87 -1.77 -2.74
CA TYR A 33 16.40 -2.07 -1.40
C TYR A 33 17.32 -3.11 -0.75
N THR A 34 17.81 -2.79 0.44
CA THR A 34 18.62 -3.71 1.23
C THR A 34 17.73 -4.32 2.31
N SER A 35 17.63 -5.65 2.31
CA SER A 35 16.94 -6.40 3.36
C SER A 35 17.65 -6.20 4.71
N SER A 36 16.98 -6.55 5.82
CA SER A 36 17.56 -6.50 7.16
C SER A 36 18.86 -7.32 7.29
N GLY A 37 19.05 -8.32 6.43
CA GLY A 37 20.29 -9.11 6.32
C GLY A 37 21.42 -8.47 5.52
N GLY A 38 21.30 -7.21 5.08
CA GLY A 38 22.37 -6.49 4.38
C GLY A 38 22.51 -6.80 2.89
N GLN A 39 21.68 -7.70 2.35
CA GLN A 39 21.68 -8.06 0.93
C GLN A 39 20.74 -7.15 0.13
N ALA A 40 21.19 -6.72 -1.05
CA ALA A 40 20.34 -6.01 -2.00
C ALA A 40 19.37 -7.00 -2.66
N VAL A 41 18.08 -6.70 -2.57
CA VAL A 41 16.99 -7.56 -3.05
C VAL A 41 16.16 -6.78 -4.07
N LYS A 42 15.83 -7.45 -5.17
CA LYS A 42 14.86 -6.94 -6.13
C LYS A 42 13.47 -7.26 -5.62
N LEU A 43 12.64 -6.23 -5.49
CA LEU A 43 11.24 -6.39 -5.09
C LEU A 43 10.35 -6.45 -6.32
N ASP A 44 9.45 -7.43 -6.33
CA ASP A 44 8.42 -7.56 -7.35
C ASP A 44 7.13 -6.88 -6.88
N GLU A 45 6.64 -5.99 -7.73
CA GLU A 45 5.37 -5.32 -7.48
C GLU A 45 4.21 -6.31 -7.62
N VAL A 46 3.41 -6.43 -6.57
CA VAL A 46 2.25 -7.31 -6.51
C VAL A 46 0.99 -6.55 -6.11
N LEU A 47 -0.16 -7.13 -6.43
CA LEU A 47 -1.50 -6.64 -6.11
C LEU A 47 -1.93 -7.03 -4.71
N LEU A 48 -2.79 -6.24 -4.04
CA LEU A 48 -3.22 -6.47 -2.64
C LEU A 48 -3.76 -7.89 -2.43
N SER A 49 -4.50 -8.39 -3.42
CA SER A 49 -5.08 -9.73 -3.44
C SER A 49 -4.06 -10.87 -3.53
N ASN A 50 -2.82 -10.58 -3.92
CA ASN A 50 -1.77 -11.58 -4.17
C ASN A 50 -0.81 -11.75 -2.98
N LEU A 51 -1.06 -11.07 -1.85
CA LEU A 51 -0.33 -11.37 -0.61
C LEU A 51 -0.82 -12.65 0.02
N SER A 52 0.13 -13.35 0.62
CA SER A 52 -0.13 -14.45 1.53
C SER A 52 -0.23 -13.95 2.97
N VAL A 53 -0.92 -14.70 3.82
CA VAL A 53 -0.90 -14.45 5.26
C VAL A 53 0.52 -14.70 5.78
N GLY A 54 1.06 -13.74 6.53
CA GLY A 54 2.43 -13.80 7.05
C GLY A 54 3.41 -12.94 6.27
N LEU A 55 4.69 -13.33 6.30
CA LEU A 55 5.76 -12.59 5.63
C LEU A 55 5.68 -12.80 4.11
N ASN A 56 5.73 -11.70 3.37
CA ASN A 56 5.74 -11.70 1.91
C ASN A 56 7.12 -11.23 1.46
N GLU A 57 8.06 -12.15 1.41
CA GLU A 57 9.44 -11.86 1.00
C GLU A 57 9.49 -11.40 -0.45
N GLU A 58 10.43 -10.50 -0.72
CA GLU A 58 10.73 -9.99 -2.07
C GLU A 58 9.56 -9.34 -2.82
N LYS A 59 8.49 -9.00 -2.11
CA LYS A 59 7.27 -8.39 -2.66
C LYS A 59 7.12 -6.96 -2.20
N VAL A 60 6.66 -6.10 -3.10
CA VAL A 60 6.29 -4.71 -2.78
C VAL A 60 4.90 -4.38 -3.31
N MET A 61 4.24 -3.45 -2.63
CA MET A 61 2.92 -2.94 -3.00
C MET A 61 2.90 -1.44 -2.97
N LEU A 62 2.11 -0.87 -3.87
CA LEU A 62 1.83 0.55 -3.90
C LEU A 62 0.33 0.82 -3.72
N GLY A 63 0.01 1.79 -2.86
CA GLY A 63 -1.36 2.21 -2.60
C GLY A 63 -1.44 3.64 -2.08
N LYS A 64 -2.64 4.21 -2.12
CA LYS A 64 -2.95 5.56 -1.61
C LYS A 64 -3.82 5.48 -0.38
N VAL A 65 -3.53 6.29 0.64
CA VAL A 65 -4.36 6.34 1.85
C VAL A 65 -5.69 7.04 1.54
N VAL A 66 -6.82 6.39 1.85
CA VAL A 66 -8.18 6.92 1.64
C VAL A 66 -8.89 7.33 2.92
N CYS A 67 -8.51 6.74 4.06
CA CYS A 67 -8.95 7.21 5.37
C CYS A 67 -7.95 6.81 6.46
N SER A 68 -7.89 7.60 7.51
CA SER A 68 -7.21 7.25 8.76
C SER A 68 -8.26 7.00 9.82
N ILE A 69 -8.10 5.93 10.59
CA ILE A 69 -8.94 5.63 11.74
C ILE A 69 -8.13 6.02 12.98
N TYR A 70 -8.69 6.93 13.77
CA TYR A 70 -8.07 7.36 15.02
C TYR A 70 -8.39 6.35 16.12
N ASN A 71 -7.39 6.00 16.93
CA ASN A 71 -7.59 5.29 18.19
C ASN A 71 -7.08 6.17 19.34
N GLU A 72 -7.79 6.20 20.46
CA GLU A 72 -7.45 7.02 21.63
C GLU A 72 -6.11 6.61 22.25
N ASP A 73 -5.76 5.32 22.16
CA ASP A 73 -4.53 4.75 22.70
C ASP A 73 -3.26 5.16 21.92
N LYS A 74 -3.41 5.91 20.82
CA LYS A 74 -2.34 6.41 19.93
C LYS A 74 -1.38 5.34 19.35
N VAL A 75 -1.57 4.07 19.67
CA VAL A 75 -0.74 2.94 19.25
C VAL A 75 -1.63 1.79 18.73
N PRO A 76 -1.32 1.20 17.56
CA PRO A 76 -0.34 1.68 16.57
C PRO A 76 -0.72 3.06 16.02
N LEU A 77 0.26 3.76 15.43
CA LEU A 77 0.04 5.03 14.70
C LEU A 77 -1.16 4.86 13.76
N GLN A 78 -2.28 5.50 14.13
CA GLN A 78 -3.58 5.60 13.42
C GLN A 78 -3.73 4.63 12.25
N ALA A 79 -4.56 3.58 12.40
CA ALA A 79 -4.79 2.60 11.34
C ALA A 79 -5.16 3.29 10.02
N ARG A 80 -4.24 3.24 9.05
CA ARG A 80 -4.40 3.85 7.73
C ARG A 80 -4.99 2.84 6.78
N ARG A 81 -6.04 3.25 6.09
CA ARG A 81 -6.59 2.44 5.01
C ARG A 81 -5.98 2.86 3.69
N MET A 82 -5.32 1.93 3.03
CA MET A 82 -4.87 2.09 1.65
C MET A 82 -5.91 1.61 0.65
N LEU A 83 -5.87 2.25 -0.51
CA LEU A 83 -6.55 1.90 -1.74
C LEU A 83 -5.48 1.58 -2.77
N CYS A 84 -5.59 0.40 -3.37
CA CYS A 84 -4.74 -0.05 -4.45
C CYS A 84 -5.60 -0.21 -5.72
N SER A 85 -4.96 -0.54 -6.85
CA SER A 85 -5.62 -0.74 -8.14
C SER A 85 -6.80 -1.71 -8.09
N ASP A 86 -6.75 -2.70 -7.21
CA ASP A 86 -7.72 -3.81 -7.17
C ASP A 86 -8.75 -3.64 -6.04
N CYS A 87 -8.80 -2.46 -5.42
CA CYS A 87 -9.73 -2.14 -4.34
C CYS A 87 -11.03 -1.45 -4.79
N ILE A 88 -11.27 -1.34 -6.12
CA ILE A 88 -12.48 -0.73 -6.70
C ILE A 88 -13.38 -1.80 -7.31
#